data_AF-A0A3B9YA22-F1
#
_entry.id   AF-A0A3B9YA22-F1
#
_cell.length_a   1.000
_cell.length_b   1.000
_cell.length_c   1.000
_cell.angle_alpha   90.00
_cell.angle_beta   90.00
_cell.angle_gamma   90.00
#
_symmetry.space_group_name_H-M   'P 1'
#
loop_
_entity.id
_entity.type
_entity.pdbx_description
1 polymer ?
#
loop_
_entity_poly.entity_id
_entity_poly.type
_entity_poly.pdbx_seq_one_letter_code
_entity_poly.pdbx_strand_id
1 'polypeptide(L)'
;ETDFVARNQEFVQAAESFASQLWEMGEADFKPWAEAEIKNNLIVKLGENLQLAFSQVIAGTAVGSYLHSNKKLAAVVVLKGGHEDLAKEVAMQVTAMSPQYNRPADVPAEVIDKEKEIYREQLRQAGKPDEMIEKILDGKINKFYTEVCLIKQPFVKDDKISIEKLLNGVEVERFSKFSL
;
A
#
# COMPACT_ATOMS: atom_id res chain seq x y z
N GLU A 1 -12.20 -17.96 -4.75
CA GLU A 1 -13.52 -17.64 -4.15
C GLU A 1 -13.65 -18.21 -2.74
N THR A 2 -12.86 -19.24 -2.38
CA THR A 2 -12.84 -19.81 -1.02
C THR A 2 -11.47 -19.69 -0.32
N ASP A 3 -11.49 -19.59 1.01
CA ASP A 3 -10.28 -19.67 1.84
C ASP A 3 -9.64 -21.08 1.81
N PHE A 4 -10.36 -22.11 1.36
CA PHE A 4 -9.87 -23.49 1.28
C PHE A 4 -8.89 -23.67 0.12
N VAL A 5 -9.25 -23.25 -1.10
CA VAL A 5 -8.34 -23.32 -2.25
C VAL A 5 -7.15 -22.39 -2.08
N ALA A 6 -7.33 -21.20 -1.48
CA ALA A 6 -6.23 -20.28 -1.19
C ALA A 6 -5.14 -20.87 -0.27
N ARG A 7 -5.45 -21.92 0.50
CA ARG A 7 -4.51 -22.63 1.39
C ARG A 7 -4.01 -23.95 0.81
N ASN A 8 -4.55 -24.39 -0.34
CA ASN A 8 -4.12 -25.59 -1.02
C ASN A 8 -2.67 -25.41 -1.52
N GLN A 9 -1.81 -26.41 -1.28
CA GLN A 9 -0.40 -26.35 -1.66
C GLN A 9 -0.20 -26.17 -3.18
N GLU A 10 -1.05 -26.75 -4.01
CA GLU A 10 -0.97 -26.62 -5.46
C GLU A 10 -1.29 -25.20 -5.91
N PHE A 11 -2.27 -24.54 -5.27
CA PHE A 11 -2.56 -23.14 -5.53
C PHE A 11 -1.40 -22.23 -5.12
N VAL A 12 -0.81 -22.48 -3.94
CA VAL A 12 0.36 -21.73 -3.44
C VAL A 12 1.56 -21.89 -4.38
N GLN A 13 1.88 -23.12 -4.81
CA GLN A 13 2.97 -23.38 -5.74
C GLN A 13 2.72 -22.74 -7.12
N ALA A 14 1.48 -22.75 -7.61
CA ALA A 14 1.12 -22.06 -8.83
C ALA A 14 1.35 -20.54 -8.71
N ALA A 15 0.93 -19.93 -7.59
CA ALA A 15 1.16 -18.50 -7.35
C ALA A 15 2.65 -18.13 -7.24
N GLU A 16 3.47 -18.96 -6.60
CA GLU A 16 4.92 -18.78 -6.54
C GLU A 16 5.58 -18.89 -7.92
N SER A 17 5.13 -19.86 -8.74
CA SER A 17 5.57 -19.99 -10.13
C SER A 17 5.19 -18.77 -10.96
N PHE A 18 3.97 -18.25 -10.79
CA PHE A 18 3.49 -17.05 -11.48
C PHE A 18 4.33 -15.83 -11.13
N ALA A 19 4.75 -15.66 -9.87
CA ALA A 19 5.64 -14.56 -9.49
C ALA A 19 6.99 -14.64 -10.20
N SER A 20 7.54 -15.85 -10.36
CA SER A 20 8.79 -16.07 -11.09
C SER A 20 8.64 -15.81 -12.60
N GLN A 21 7.55 -16.30 -13.21
CA GLN A 21 7.23 -16.06 -14.61
C GLN A 21 6.98 -14.58 -14.91
N LEU A 22 6.30 -13.86 -14.01
CA LEU A 22 6.12 -12.41 -14.14
C LEU A 22 7.45 -11.67 -14.18
N TRP A 23 8.42 -12.09 -13.36
CA TRP A 23 9.75 -11.49 -13.35
C TRP A 23 10.52 -11.76 -14.66
N GLU A 24 10.44 -12.98 -15.18
CA GLU A 24 11.16 -13.39 -16.40
C GLU A 24 10.55 -12.80 -17.68
N MET A 25 9.23 -12.81 -17.79
CA MET A 25 8.50 -12.38 -18.99
C MET A 25 8.25 -10.86 -19.02
N GLY A 26 8.16 -10.22 -17.85
CA GLY A 26 7.66 -8.86 -17.72
C GLY A 26 6.13 -8.78 -17.81
N GLU A 27 5.57 -7.64 -17.36
CA GLU A 27 4.12 -7.49 -17.16
C GLU A 27 3.27 -7.67 -18.43
N ALA A 28 3.77 -7.20 -19.58
CA ALA A 28 3.02 -7.19 -20.83
C ALA A 28 2.76 -8.61 -21.36
N ASP A 29 3.78 -9.47 -21.33
CA ASP A 29 3.68 -10.84 -21.81
C ASP A 29 3.15 -11.79 -20.74
N PHE A 30 3.37 -11.48 -19.45
CA PHE A 30 2.88 -12.28 -18.35
C PHE A 30 1.36 -12.35 -18.29
N LYS A 31 0.66 -11.21 -18.42
CA LYS A 31 -0.80 -11.17 -18.25
C LYS A 31 -1.55 -12.15 -19.17
N PRO A 32 -1.36 -12.13 -20.51
CA PRO A 32 -2.05 -13.08 -21.39
C PRO A 32 -1.64 -14.53 -21.14
N TRP A 33 -0.38 -14.78 -20.78
CA TRP A 33 0.09 -16.11 -20.40
C TRP A 33 -0.62 -16.63 -19.14
N ALA A 34 -0.67 -15.81 -18.08
CA ALA A 34 -1.28 -16.16 -16.81
C ALA A 34 -2.79 -16.41 -16.95
N GLU A 35 -3.50 -15.59 -17.73
CA GLU A 35 -4.93 -15.81 -18.01
C GLU A 35 -5.18 -17.14 -18.73
N ALA A 36 -4.33 -17.50 -19.70
CA ALA A 36 -4.41 -18.78 -20.40
C ALA A 36 -4.09 -19.96 -19.46
N GLU A 37 -3.04 -19.85 -18.64
CA GLU A 37 -2.62 -20.88 -17.69
C GLU A 37 -3.69 -21.13 -16.63
N ILE A 38 -4.29 -20.07 -16.09
CA ILE A 38 -5.40 -20.15 -15.15
C ILE A 38 -6.57 -20.91 -15.78
N LYS A 39 -7.00 -20.49 -16.98
CA LYS A 39 -8.18 -21.03 -17.65
C LYS A 39 -8.01 -22.49 -18.07
N ASN A 40 -6.86 -22.81 -18.67
CA ASN A 40 -6.65 -24.10 -19.32
C ASN A 40 -6.21 -25.18 -18.32
N ASN A 41 -5.51 -24.79 -17.25
CA ASN A 41 -4.89 -25.74 -16.32
C ASN A 41 -5.44 -25.59 -14.90
N LEU A 42 -5.33 -24.41 -14.28
CA LEU A 42 -5.60 -24.27 -12.84
C LEU A 42 -7.08 -24.42 -12.48
N ILE A 43 -8.01 -23.87 -13.28
CA ILE A 43 -9.45 -24.03 -13.05
C ILE A 43 -9.84 -25.51 -13.14
N VAL A 44 -9.33 -26.22 -14.16
CA VAL A 44 -9.60 -27.65 -14.35
C VAL A 44 -9.05 -28.47 -13.18
N LYS A 45 -7.84 -28.13 -12.72
CA LYS A 45 -7.15 -28.85 -11.65
C LYS A 45 -7.77 -28.61 -10.27
N LEU A 46 -8.13 -27.36 -9.96
CA LEU A 46 -8.58 -26.95 -8.63
C LEU A 46 -10.11 -26.95 -8.48
N GLY A 47 -10.86 -27.00 -9.60
CA GLY A 47 -12.32 -27.04 -9.60
C GLY A 47 -12.99 -25.73 -9.13
N GLU A 48 -12.24 -24.63 -9.05
CA GLU A 48 -12.75 -23.30 -8.69
C GLU A 48 -12.58 -22.29 -9.82
N ASN A 49 -13.44 -21.27 -9.82
CA ASN A 49 -13.25 -20.11 -10.68
C ASN A 49 -12.07 -19.27 -10.17
N LEU A 50 -11.07 -19.09 -11.01
CA LEU A 50 -9.83 -18.38 -10.71
C LEU A 50 -9.62 -17.28 -11.75
N GLN A 51 -9.08 -16.15 -11.31
CA GLN A 51 -8.74 -15.02 -12.17
C GLN A 51 -7.49 -14.31 -11.66
N LEU A 52 -6.69 -13.77 -12.58
CA LEU A 52 -5.61 -12.86 -12.25
C LEU A 52 -6.21 -11.47 -11.98
N ALA A 53 -6.16 -11.01 -10.74
CA ALA A 53 -6.70 -9.69 -10.36
C ALA A 53 -5.78 -8.56 -10.82
N PHE A 54 -4.49 -8.65 -10.50
CA PHE A 54 -3.46 -7.68 -10.86
C PHE A 54 -2.10 -8.39 -10.89
N SER A 55 -1.13 -7.79 -11.57
CA SER A 55 0.27 -8.19 -11.55
C SER A 55 1.15 -6.96 -11.74
N GLN A 56 2.25 -6.88 -11.01
CA GLN A 56 3.19 -5.76 -11.13
C GLN A 56 4.61 -6.20 -10.81
N VAL A 57 5.58 -5.71 -11.59
CA VAL A 57 7.02 -5.80 -11.31
C VAL A 57 7.45 -4.51 -10.62
N ILE A 58 8.07 -4.67 -9.46
CA ILE A 58 8.64 -3.56 -8.68
C ILE A 58 10.12 -3.84 -8.50
N ALA A 59 10.95 -2.97 -9.05
CA ALA A 59 12.40 -3.07 -9.00
C ALA A 59 13.02 -1.73 -8.58
N GLY A 60 14.21 -1.80 -8.00
CA GLY A 60 14.97 -0.64 -7.54
C GLY A 60 16.19 -1.06 -6.75
N THR A 61 16.87 -0.09 -6.13
CA THR A 61 18.17 -0.34 -5.45
C THR A 61 18.03 -1.04 -4.10
N ALA A 62 17.07 -0.62 -3.27
CA ALA A 62 16.74 -1.26 -2.01
C ALA A 62 15.24 -1.57 -1.98
N VAL A 63 14.88 -2.83 -2.20
CA VAL A 63 13.48 -3.29 -2.26
C VAL A 63 13.18 -4.13 -1.03
N GLY A 64 12.06 -3.88 -0.38
CA GLY A 64 11.58 -4.68 0.74
C GLY A 64 10.11 -5.00 0.58
N SER A 65 9.71 -6.21 0.98
CA SER A 65 8.32 -6.64 0.93
C SER A 65 7.86 -7.17 2.29
N TYR A 66 6.56 -7.04 2.54
CA TYR A 66 5.91 -7.59 3.73
C TYR A 66 4.59 -8.22 3.33
N LEU A 67 4.42 -9.51 3.63
CA LEU A 67 3.16 -10.23 3.55
C LEU A 67 2.61 -10.40 4.96
N HIS A 68 1.42 -9.86 5.23
CA HIS A 68 0.81 -9.99 6.54
C HIS A 68 0.41 -11.46 6.81
N SER A 69 0.37 -11.84 8.08
CA SER A 69 0.18 -13.24 8.51
C SER A 69 -1.12 -13.89 8.01
N ASN A 70 -2.15 -13.08 7.75
CA ASN A 70 -3.42 -13.55 7.18
C ASN A 70 -3.36 -13.82 5.66
N LYS A 71 -2.23 -13.51 5.00
CA LYS A 71 -1.99 -13.63 3.56
C LYS A 71 -2.93 -12.81 2.65
N LYS A 72 -3.69 -11.87 3.21
CA LYS A 72 -4.65 -11.02 2.48
C LYS A 72 -4.11 -9.62 2.19
N LEU A 73 -3.04 -9.22 2.86
CA LEU A 73 -2.42 -7.91 2.69
C LEU A 73 -0.92 -8.07 2.47
N ALA A 74 -0.40 -7.37 1.46
CA ALA A 74 1.02 -7.26 1.23
C ALA A 74 1.40 -5.85 0.82
N ALA A 75 2.66 -5.49 0.99
CA ALA A 75 3.23 -4.31 0.36
C ALA A 75 4.65 -4.56 -0.11
N VAL A 76 5.07 -3.78 -1.11
CA VAL A 76 6.44 -3.69 -1.58
C VAL A 76 6.85 -2.22 -1.57
N VAL A 77 8.06 -1.95 -1.08
CA VAL A 77 8.62 -0.61 -0.96
C VAL A 77 9.99 -0.59 -1.62
N VAL A 78 10.24 0.47 -2.38
CA VAL A 78 11.54 0.80 -2.96
C VAL A 78 12.08 2.04 -2.27
N LEU A 79 13.29 1.93 -1.73
CA LEU A 79 14.03 3.02 -1.13
C LEU A 79 15.21 3.43 -2.01
N LYS A 80 15.52 4.72 -1.99
CA LYS A 80 16.72 5.30 -2.57
C LYS A 80 17.67 5.75 -1.45
N GLY A 81 18.88 5.19 -1.45
CA GLY A 81 19.89 5.44 -0.41
C GLY A 81 19.69 4.62 0.88
N GLY A 82 18.75 3.67 0.88
CA GLY A 82 18.47 2.77 2.01
C GLY A 82 19.00 1.36 1.81
N HIS A 83 18.47 0.42 2.60
CA HIS A 83 18.76 -1.02 2.51
C HIS A 83 17.47 -1.84 2.68
N GLU A 84 17.53 -3.13 2.31
CA GLU A 84 16.37 -4.04 2.26
C GLU A 84 15.63 -4.16 3.60
N ASP A 85 16.34 -4.27 4.74
CA ASP A 85 15.69 -4.36 6.05
C ASP A 85 14.86 -3.12 6.39
N LEU A 86 15.36 -1.91 6.09
CA LEU A 86 14.59 -0.68 6.28
C LEU A 86 13.39 -0.65 5.33
N ALA A 87 13.55 -1.06 4.08
CA ALA A 87 12.45 -1.14 3.13
C ALA A 87 11.36 -2.12 3.59
N LYS A 88 11.75 -3.24 4.22
CA LYS A 88 10.83 -4.22 4.80
C LYS A 88 10.05 -3.66 5.99
N GLU A 89 10.71 -2.90 6.87
CA GLU A 89 10.04 -2.19 7.97
C GLU A 89 9.01 -1.18 7.46
N VAL A 90 9.36 -0.44 6.40
CA VAL A 90 8.44 0.50 5.75
C VAL A 90 7.32 -0.24 4.99
N ALA A 91 7.58 -1.41 4.38
CA ALA A 91 6.55 -2.22 3.74
C ALA A 91 5.52 -2.73 4.76
N MET A 92 5.96 -3.14 5.95
CA MET A 92 5.06 -3.48 7.05
C MET A 92 4.20 -2.28 7.46
N GLN A 93 4.80 -1.09 7.57
CA GLN A 93 4.06 0.15 7.82
C GLN A 93 2.98 0.39 6.76
N VAL A 94 3.35 0.36 5.48
CA VAL A 94 2.43 0.56 4.35
C VAL A 94 1.27 -0.44 4.40
N THR A 95 1.58 -1.70 4.74
CA THR A 95 0.59 -2.76 4.89
C THR A 95 -0.44 -2.44 5.98
N ALA A 96 0.04 -2.00 7.15
CA ALA A 96 -0.78 -1.71 8.32
C ALA A 96 -1.59 -0.41 8.18
N MET A 97 -0.97 0.66 7.72
CA MET A 97 -1.54 2.02 7.77
C MET A 97 -2.14 2.50 6.45
N SER A 98 -1.90 1.79 5.34
CA SER A 98 -2.49 2.10 4.03
C SER A 98 -2.33 3.56 3.57
N PRO A 99 -1.13 4.17 3.62
CA PRO A 99 -0.92 5.52 3.12
C PRO A 99 -1.32 5.60 1.64
N GLN A 100 -1.92 6.73 1.26
CA GLN A 100 -2.28 7.02 -0.13
C GLN A 100 -1.18 7.80 -0.85
N TYR A 101 -0.40 8.58 -0.10
CA TYR A 101 0.65 9.44 -0.59
C TYR A 101 1.94 9.19 0.18
N ASN A 102 3.10 9.53 -0.40
CA ASN A 102 4.35 9.43 0.32
C ASN A 102 4.51 10.60 1.30
N ARG A 103 4.36 11.83 0.79
CA ARG A 103 4.51 13.08 1.56
C ARG A 103 3.37 14.07 1.28
N PRO A 104 3.16 15.07 2.16
CA PRO A 104 2.13 16.10 1.97
C PRO A 104 2.17 16.81 0.61
N ALA A 105 3.37 17.01 0.05
CA ALA A 105 3.55 17.65 -1.25
C ALA A 105 3.02 16.83 -2.43
N ASP A 106 2.79 15.52 -2.24
CA ASP A 106 2.22 14.66 -3.29
C ASP A 106 0.68 14.64 -3.24
N VAL A 107 0.07 15.24 -2.21
CA VAL A 107 -1.39 15.29 -2.09
C VAL A 107 -1.94 16.37 -3.03
N PRO A 108 -2.87 16.04 -3.93
CA PRO A 108 -3.48 17.03 -4.82
C PRO A 108 -4.15 18.16 -4.04
N ALA A 109 -3.96 19.40 -4.49
CA ALA A 109 -4.54 20.57 -3.83
C ALA A 109 -6.07 20.47 -3.69
N GLU A 110 -6.74 19.92 -4.70
CA GLU A 110 -8.19 19.67 -4.69
C GLU A 110 -8.65 18.72 -3.57
N VAL A 111 -7.82 17.75 -3.18
CA VAL A 111 -8.12 16.85 -2.04
C VAL A 111 -8.03 17.62 -0.74
N ILE A 112 -6.99 18.45 -0.59
CA ILE A 112 -6.81 19.30 0.60
C ILE A 112 -7.93 20.32 0.74
N ASP A 113 -8.30 21.00 -0.34
CA ASP A 113 -9.35 22.00 -0.32
C ASP A 113 -10.70 21.38 0.02
N LYS A 114 -11.01 20.22 -0.57
CA LYS A 114 -12.21 19.46 -0.24
C LYS A 114 -12.25 19.06 1.24
N GLU A 115 -11.14 18.54 1.77
CA GLU A 115 -11.07 18.12 3.17
C GLU A 115 -11.19 19.32 4.13
N LYS A 116 -10.60 20.47 3.77
CA LYS A 116 -10.77 21.72 4.52
C LYS A 116 -12.23 22.14 4.60
N GLU A 117 -12.95 22.11 3.47
CA GLU A 117 -14.38 22.45 3.45
C GLU A 117 -15.21 21.50 4.31
N ILE A 118 -14.92 20.19 4.25
CA ILE A 118 -15.57 19.19 5.11
C ILE A 118 -15.35 19.53 6.59
N TYR A 119 -14.12 19.85 7.01
CA TYR A 119 -13.83 20.21 8.39
C TYR A 119 -14.45 21.54 8.82
N ARG A 120 -14.45 22.55 7.95
CA ARG A 120 -15.13 23.83 8.21
C ARG A 120 -16.61 23.61 8.49
N GLU A 121 -17.28 22.84 7.63
CA GLU A 121 -18.70 22.55 7.78
C GLU A 121 -19.00 21.78 9.07
N GLN A 122 -18.20 20.75 9.38
CA GLN A 122 -18.31 20.02 10.66
C GLN A 122 -18.19 20.94 11.88
N LEU A 123 -17.26 21.90 11.85
CA LEU A 123 -17.03 22.82 12.95
C LEU A 123 -18.12 23.90 13.06
N ARG A 124 -18.65 24.39 11.92
CA ARG A 124 -19.81 25.29 11.88
C ARG A 124 -21.05 24.62 12.46
N GLN A 125 -21.33 23.37 12.07
CA GLN A 125 -22.43 22.57 12.63
C GLN A 125 -22.27 22.33 14.13
N ALA A 126 -21.03 22.24 14.62
CA ALA A 126 -20.72 22.17 16.05
C ALA A 126 -20.76 23.53 16.77
N GLY A 127 -21.22 24.60 16.11
CA GLY A 127 -21.43 25.93 16.69
C GLY A 127 -20.14 26.71 16.98
N LYS A 128 -19.02 26.39 16.32
CA LYS A 128 -17.76 27.12 16.50
C LYS A 128 -17.77 28.45 15.73
N PRO A 129 -17.28 29.57 16.30
CA PRO A 129 -17.10 30.83 15.57
C PRO A 129 -16.02 30.72 14.48
N ASP A 130 -16.17 31.44 13.36
CA ASP A 130 -15.26 31.37 12.20
C ASP A 130 -13.77 31.59 12.56
N GLU A 131 -13.46 32.54 13.44
CA GLU A 131 -12.08 32.78 13.90
C GLU A 131 -11.47 31.57 14.65
N MET A 132 -12.31 30.79 15.34
CA MET A 132 -11.89 29.57 16.02
C MET A 132 -11.75 28.41 15.02
N ILE A 133 -12.58 28.38 13.98
CA ILE A 133 -12.55 27.35 12.94
C ILE A 133 -11.21 27.34 12.22
N GLU A 134 -10.74 28.49 11.73
CA GLU A 134 -9.47 28.56 11.00
C GLU A 134 -8.28 28.12 11.88
N LYS A 135 -8.28 28.46 13.18
CA LYS A 135 -7.24 27.99 14.12
C LYS A 135 -7.27 26.47 14.34
N ILE A 136 -8.44 25.84 14.29
CA ILE A 136 -8.58 24.37 14.43
C ILE A 136 -8.21 23.66 13.12
N LEU A 137 -8.46 24.31 11.98
CA LEU A 137 -8.32 23.73 10.66
C LEU A 137 -6.90 23.24 10.39
N ASP A 138 -5.89 24.01 10.77
CA ASP A 138 -4.48 23.61 10.62
C ASP A 138 -4.17 22.30 11.36
N GLY A 139 -4.67 22.14 12.59
CA GLY A 139 -4.51 20.92 13.36
C GLY A 139 -5.22 19.71 12.71
N LYS A 140 -6.41 19.93 12.15
CA LYS A 140 -7.18 18.91 11.42
C LYS A 140 -6.46 18.48 10.13
N ILE A 141 -5.92 19.42 9.37
CA ILE A 141 -5.17 19.12 8.14
C ILE A 141 -3.84 18.43 8.44
N ASN A 142 -3.14 18.84 9.50
CA ASN A 142 -1.96 18.10 9.95
C ASN A 142 -2.31 16.65 10.34
N LYS A 143 -3.44 16.44 11.03
CA LYS A 143 -3.91 15.08 11.33
C LYS A 143 -4.24 14.30 10.06
N PHE A 144 -4.91 14.91 9.09
CA PHE A 144 -5.19 14.29 7.80
C PHE A 144 -3.90 13.81 7.12
N TYR A 145 -2.84 14.63 7.10
CA TYR A 145 -1.54 14.20 6.58
C TYR A 145 -0.96 13.00 7.33
N THR A 146 -1.10 12.92 8.66
CA THR A 146 -0.64 11.73 9.41
C THR A 146 -1.43 10.46 9.08
N GLU A 147 -2.63 10.58 8.52
CA GLU A 147 -3.44 9.44 8.10
C GLU A 147 -3.07 9.01 6.67
N VAL A 148 -2.93 9.96 5.75
CA VAL A 148 -2.79 9.65 4.31
C VAL A 148 -1.36 9.67 3.78
N CYS A 149 -0.40 10.31 4.45
CA CYS A 149 1.00 10.42 3.99
C CYS A 149 1.93 9.49 4.78
N LEU A 150 2.60 8.57 4.09
CA LEU A 150 3.51 7.58 4.69
C LEU A 150 4.53 8.21 5.64
N ILE A 151 5.27 9.24 5.19
CA ILE A 151 6.36 9.80 6.01
C ILE A 151 5.85 10.49 7.29
N LYS A 152 4.60 10.96 7.29
CA LYS A 152 3.99 11.63 8.45
C LYS A 152 3.34 10.68 9.44
N GLN A 153 3.16 9.41 9.07
CA GLN A 153 2.57 8.42 9.96
C GLN A 153 3.51 8.14 11.15
N PRO A 154 2.94 7.93 12.35
CA PRO A 154 3.66 7.27 13.44
C PRO A 154 4.01 5.84 13.03
N PHE A 155 5.18 5.36 13.45
CA PHE A 155 5.63 4.02 13.12
C PHE A 155 4.87 2.98 13.95
N VAL A 156 4.32 1.95 13.30
CA VAL A 156 3.47 0.95 13.97
C VAL A 156 4.17 0.14 15.06
N LYS A 157 5.51 0.05 15.04
CA LYS A 157 6.29 -0.61 16.11
C LYS A 157 6.70 0.32 17.24
N ASP A 158 6.73 1.62 17.00
CA ASP A 158 7.08 2.65 17.98
C ASP A 158 6.40 3.98 17.60
N ASP A 159 5.25 4.24 18.21
CA ASP A 159 4.42 5.41 17.91
C ASP A 159 5.06 6.75 18.32
N LYS A 160 6.20 6.71 19.02
CA LYS A 160 6.98 7.89 19.42
C LYS A 160 7.84 8.45 18.29
N ILE A 161 8.01 7.71 17.19
CA ILE A 161 8.74 8.16 16.02
C ILE A 161 7.85 8.11 14.77
N SER A 162 8.04 9.08 13.88
CA SER A 162 7.44 9.04 12.55
C SER A 162 8.27 8.20 11.59
N ILE A 163 7.66 7.80 10.48
CA ILE A 163 8.39 7.17 9.36
C ILE A 163 9.46 8.09 8.78
N GLU A 164 9.20 9.39 8.68
CA GLU A 164 10.22 10.38 8.30
C GLU A 164 11.48 10.30 9.19
N LYS A 165 11.29 10.14 10.50
CA LYS A 165 12.40 9.99 11.44
C LYS A 165 13.08 8.62 11.33
N LEU A 166 12.31 7.55 11.11
CA LEU A 166 12.85 6.20 10.88
C LEU A 166 13.72 6.15 9.62
N LEU A 167 13.30 6.81 8.55
CA LEU A 167 14.03 6.87 7.27
C LEU A 167 15.34 7.65 7.37
N ASN A 168 15.45 8.63 8.28
CA ASN A 168 16.67 9.38 8.55
C ASN A 168 17.38 9.91 7.27
N GLY A 169 16.61 10.53 6.37
CA GLY A 169 17.12 11.08 5.10
C GLY A 169 17.12 10.10 3.92
N VAL A 170 16.75 8.83 4.13
CA VAL A 170 16.46 7.88 3.04
C VAL A 170 15.14 8.26 2.36
N GLU A 171 15.12 8.20 1.03
CA GLU A 171 13.94 8.55 0.24
C GLU A 171 13.11 7.31 -0.07
N VAL A 172 11.79 7.38 0.14
CA VAL A 172 10.85 6.39 -0.40
C VAL A 172 10.60 6.76 -1.86
N GLU A 173 11.14 5.95 -2.76
CA GLU A 173 10.98 6.14 -4.21
C GLU A 173 9.62 5.65 -4.68
N ARG A 174 9.18 4.50 -4.17
CA ARG A 174 7.89 3.89 -4.52
C ARG A 174 7.39 3.01 -3.39
N PHE A 175 6.08 2.95 -3.22
CA PHE A 175 5.44 1.88 -2.48
C PHE A 175 4.21 1.39 -3.23
N SER A 176 3.84 0.14 -3.01
CA SER A 176 2.62 -0.45 -3.56
C SER A 176 2.04 -1.42 -2.55
N LYS A 177 0.74 -1.26 -2.28
CA LYS A 177 -0.01 -2.14 -1.38
C LYS A 177 -0.95 -3.01 -2.21
N PHE A 178 -1.04 -4.26 -1.82
CA PHE A 178 -1.90 -5.27 -2.41
C PHE A 178 -2.84 -5.80 -1.34
N SER A 179 -4.13 -5.90 -1.67
CA SER A 179 -5.17 -6.42 -0.78
C SER A 179 -6.12 -7.31 -1.56
N LEU A 180 -6.43 -8.48 -0.99
CA LEU A 180 -7.45 -9.41 -1.46
C LEU A 180 -8.82 -9.08 -0.86
#